data_AF-A0A914R8S0-F1
#
_entry.id   AF-A0A914R8S0-F1
#
_cell.length_a   1.000
_cell.length_b   1.000
_cell.length_c   1.000
_cell.angle_alpha   90.00
_cell.angle_beta   90.00
_cell.angle_gamma   90.00
#
_symmetry.space_group_name_H-M   'P 1'
#
loop_
_entity.id
_entity.type
_entity.pdbx_description
1 polymer ?
#
loop_
_entity_poly.entity_id
_entity_poly.type
_entity_poly.pdbx_seq_one_letter_code
_entity_poly.pdbx_strand_id
1 'polypeptide(L)' 'MERTVTNKWTTRDESGAIVDERAERSWEGESSGLHRRADGTGETWRRAVEVNPEGKTSFFDNRRLYTRDYVVELFHPP' A
#
# COMPACT_ATOMS: atom_id res chain seq x y z
N MET A 1 0.84 5.36 -15.82
CA MET A 1 1.15 4.88 -14.46
C MET A 1 1.51 6.11 -13.64
N GLU A 2 0.79 6.42 -12.55
CA GLU A 2 1.03 7.60 -11.71
C GLU A 2 1.60 7.21 -10.33
N ARG A 3 2.71 7.82 -9.92
CA ARG A 3 3.36 7.61 -8.61
C ARG A 3 2.75 8.54 -7.58
N THR A 4 2.07 8.01 -6.57
CA THR A 4 1.50 8.84 -5.51
C THR A 4 2.12 8.47 -4.16
N VAL A 5 2.65 9.47 -3.45
CA VAL A 5 3.04 9.32 -2.04
C VAL A 5 1.74 9.29 -1.24
N THR A 6 1.44 8.15 -0.62
CA THR A 6 0.16 7.96 0.07
C THR A 6 0.25 8.42 1.51
N ASN A 7 1.38 8.14 2.16
CA ASN A 7 1.62 8.49 3.55
C ASN A 7 3.08 8.90 3.76
N LYS A 8 3.29 9.87 4.67
CA LYS A 8 4.61 10.25 5.15
C LYS A 8 4.55 10.44 6.66
N TRP A 9 5.46 9.80 7.38
CA TRP A 9 5.64 9.96 8.81
C TRP A 9 7.02 10.57 9.08
N THR A 10 7.05 11.57 9.96
CA THR A 10 8.27 12.22 10.42
C THR A 10 8.27 12.22 11.94
N THR A 11 9.26 11.58 12.53
CA THR A 11 9.46 11.56 13.99
C THR A 11 10.46 12.64 14.36
N ARG A 12 10.12 13.44 15.37
CA ARG A 12 10.99 14.50 15.91
C ARG A 12 11.29 14.26 17.38
N ASP A 13 12.46 14.68 17.82
CA ASP A 13 12.81 14.70 19.24
C ASP A 13 12.24 15.95 19.95
N GLU A 14 12.52 16.07 21.25
CA GLU A 14 12.07 17.18 22.09
C GLU A 14 12.62 18.55 21.67
N SER A 15 13.75 18.57 20.93
CA SER A 15 14.34 19.79 20.37
C SER A 15 13.72 20.19 19.02
N GLY A 16 12.88 19.33 18.46
CA GLY A 16 12.28 19.48 17.14
C GLY A 16 13.17 18.96 15.99
N ALA A 17 14.29 18.31 16.28
CA ALA A 17 15.14 17.69 15.26
C ALA A 17 14.49 16.39 14.74
N ILE A 18 14.63 16.14 13.44
CA ILE A 18 14.09 14.93 12.80
C ILE A 18 15.01 13.75 13.15
N VAL A 19 14.44 12.71 13.72
CA VAL A 19 15.17 11.48 14.10
C VAL A 19 14.79 10.27 13.26
N ASP A 20 13.65 10.32 12.56
CA ASP A 20 13.20 9.26 11.66
C ASP A 20 12.23 9.81 10.59
N GLU A 21 12.33 9.27 9.37
CA GLU A 21 11.41 9.58 8.27
C GLU A 21 11.02 8.31 7.51
N ARG A 22 9.73 7.99 7.50
CA ARG A 22 9.17 6.88 6.75
C ARG A 22 8.20 7.39 5.70
N ALA A 23 8.26 6.87 4.49
CA ALA A 23 7.31 7.21 3.44
C ALA A 23 6.76 5.95 2.77
N GLU A 24 5.44 5.91 2.59
CA GLU A 24 4.76 4.90 1.78
C GLU A 24 4.40 5.52 0.43
N ARG A 25 4.78 4.81 -0.64
CA ARG A 25 4.43 5.14 -2.01
C ARG A 25 3.58 4.01 -2.55
N SER A 26 2.37 4.33 -2.98
CA SER A 26 1.54 3.36 -3.69
C SER A 26 1.50 3.64 -5.16
N TRP A 27 1.30 2.59 -5.94
CA TRP A 27 1.08 2.68 -7.37
C TRP A 27 -0.24 2.05 -7.73
N GLU A 28 -0.99 2.76 -8.57
CA GLU A 28 -2.08 2.17 -9.33
C GLU A 28 -1.55 1.78 -10.72
N GLY A 29 -1.37 0.47 -10.93
CA GLY A 29 -1.11 -0.11 -12.25
C GLY A 29 -2.41 -0.32 -13.03
N GLU A 30 -2.33 -0.73 -14.30
CA GLU A 30 -3.53 -1.04 -15.12
C GLU A 30 -4.38 -2.17 -14.51
N SER A 31 -3.76 -3.08 -13.76
CA SER A 31 -4.42 -4.13 -12.99
C SER A 31 -4.84 -3.70 -11.58
N SER A 32 -4.48 -2.48 -11.17
CA SER A 32 -4.89 -1.92 -9.88
C SER A 32 -6.29 -1.35 -9.98
N GLY A 33 -7.23 -2.03 -9.36
CA GLY A 33 -8.62 -1.62 -9.36
C GLY A 33 -9.53 -2.72 -8.88
N LEU A 34 -10.71 -2.32 -8.42
CA LEU A 34 -11.76 -3.26 -8.03
C LEU A 34 -12.40 -3.86 -9.28
N HIS A 35 -12.09 -5.12 -9.54
CA HIS A 35 -12.73 -5.92 -10.57
C HIS A 35 -13.92 -6.65 -9.94
N ARG A 36 -15.13 -6.13 -10.16
CA ARG A 36 -16.37 -6.82 -9.73
C ARG A 36 -16.89 -7.76 -10.80
N ARG A 37 -17.37 -8.92 -10.36
CA ARG A 37 -18.08 -9.90 -11.17
C ARG A 37 -19.58 -9.74 -10.97
N ALA A 38 -20.36 -10.18 -11.96
CA ALA A 38 -21.83 -10.07 -11.95
C ALA A 38 -22.49 -10.84 -10.80
N ASP A 39 -21.80 -11.83 -10.23
CA ASP A 39 -22.26 -12.61 -9.08
C ASP A 39 -22.11 -11.87 -7.74
N GLY A 40 -21.58 -10.64 -7.72
CA GLY A 40 -21.36 -9.83 -6.52
C GLY A 40 -20.02 -10.10 -5.84
N THR A 41 -19.19 -11.00 -6.38
CA THR A 41 -17.80 -11.16 -5.95
C THR A 41 -16.90 -10.15 -6.66
N GLY A 42 -15.67 -10.02 -6.19
CA GLY A 42 -14.68 -9.20 -6.87
C GLY A 42 -13.28 -9.37 -6.32
N GLU A 43 -12.32 -8.74 -6.97
CA GLU A 43 -10.95 -8.69 -6.50
C GLU A 43 -10.36 -7.30 -6.70
N THR A 44 -9.45 -6.92 -5.82
CA THR A 44 -8.57 -5.78 -6.04
C THR A 44 -7.14 -6.22 -5.79
N TRP A 45 -6.23 -5.62 -6.54
CA TRP A 45 -4.81 -5.82 -6.40
C TRP A 45 -4.13 -4.47 -6.28
N ARG A 46 -3.26 -4.32 -5.28
CA ARG A 46 -2.49 -3.10 -5.05
C ARG A 46 -1.05 -3.47 -4.71
N ARG A 47 -0.10 -2.83 -5.38
CA ARG A 47 1.31 -2.85 -5.00
C ARG A 47 1.65 -1.57 -4.27
N ALA A 48 2.29 -1.70 -3.12
CA ALA A 48 2.80 -0.57 -2.36
C ALA A 48 4.28 -0.77 -2.03
N VAL A 49 4.94 0.35 -1.79
CA VAL A 49 6.38 0.46 -1.55
C VAL A 49 6.60 1.24 -0.27
N GLU A 50 7.33 0.65 0.66
CA GLU A 50 7.83 1.36 1.83
C GLU A 50 9.27 1.78 1.54
N VAL A 51 9.56 3.06 1.76
CA VAL A 51 10.90 3.61 1.68
C VAL A 51 11.32 3.96 3.10
N ASN A 52 12.41 3.35 3.55
CA ASN A 52 12.99 3.64 4.85
C ASN A 52 13.90 4.90 4.78
N PRO A 53 14.34 5.42 5.94
CA PRO A 53 15.18 6.63 6.00
C PRO A 53 16.50 6.49 5.23
N GLU A 54 17.08 5.29 5.17
CA GLU A 54 18.32 5.01 4.44
C GLU A 54 18.11 4.85 2.92
N GLY A 55 16.87 5.04 2.43
CA GLY A 55 16.51 4.93 1.03
C GLY A 55 16.30 3.50 0.52
N LYS A 56 16.30 2.50 1.40
CA LYS A 56 15.94 1.11 1.04
C LYS A 56 14.45 1.02 0.75
N THR A 57 14.11 0.31 -0.30
CA THR A 57 12.74 0.06 -0.74
C THR A 57 12.32 -1.37 -0.47
N SER A 58 11.17 -1.54 0.19
CA SER A 58 10.49 -2.83 0.34
C SER A 58 9.18 -2.80 -0.44
N PHE A 59 8.88 -3.86 -1.17
CA PHE A 59 7.66 -3.99 -1.97
C PHE A 59 6.70 -4.96 -1.30
N PHE A 60 5.42 -4.61 -1.27
CA PHE A 60 4.38 -5.50 -0.76
C PHE A 60 3.20 -5.51 -1.73
N ASP A 61 2.72 -6.72 -1.98
CA ASP A 61 1.55 -6.97 -2.80
C ASP A 61 0.38 -7.27 -1.87
N ASN A 62 -0.67 -6.46 -1.98
CA ASN A 62 -1.92 -6.65 -1.27
C ASN A 62 -3.01 -7.05 -2.27
N ARG A 63 -3.64 -8.19 -2.03
CA ARG A 63 -4.78 -8.66 -2.81
C ARG A 63 -5.98 -8.80 -1.89
N ARG A 64 -7.10 -8.16 -2.23
CA ARG A 64 -8.37 -8.38 -1.52
C ARG A 64 -9.34 -9.12 -2.41
N LEU A 65 -9.95 -10.16 -1.85
CA LEU A 65 -11.03 -10.91 -2.48
C LEU A 65 -12.33 -10.53 -1.78
N TYR A 66 -13.26 -9.98 -2.54
CA TYR A 66 -14.59 -9.62 -2.09
C TYR A 66 -15.53 -10.77 -2.40
N THR A 67 -16.14 -11.33 -1.37
CA THR A 67 -17.30 -12.22 -1.51
C THR A 67 -18.56 -11.42 -1.19
N ARG A 68 -19.74 -12.05 -1.24
CA ARG A 68 -20.99 -11.40 -0.83
C ARG A 68 -21.02 -11.09 0.67
N ASP A 69 -20.38 -11.94 1.48
CA ASP A 69 -20.57 -11.95 2.93
C ASP A 69 -19.35 -11.42 3.70
N TYR A 70 -18.16 -11.51 3.09
CA TYR A 70 -16.89 -11.10 3.73
C TYR A 70 -15.82 -10.69 2.72
N VAL A 71 -14.78 -10.04 3.22
CA VAL A 71 -13.58 -9.67 2.47
C VAL A 71 -12.39 -10.47 3.02
N VAL A 72 -11.63 -11.10 2.13
CA VAL A 72 -10.35 -11.74 2.47
C VAL A 72 -9.22 -10.84 2.00
N GLU A 73 -8.36 -10.42 2.92
CA GLU A 73 -7.15 -9.67 2.61
C GLU A 73 -5.93 -10.60 2.66
N LEU A 74 -5.26 -10.73 1.51
CA LEU A 74 -4.03 -11.50 1.37
C LEU A 74 -2.87 -10.52 1.38
N PHE A 75 -2.13 -10.54 2.47
CA PHE A 75 -0.89 -9.78 2.63
C PHE A 75 0.30 -10.68 2.34
N HIS A 76 1.07 -10.33 1.31
CA HIS A 76 2.35 -10.96 1.05
C HIS A 76 3.47 -10.05 1.56
N PRO A 77 4.06 -10.34 2.73
CA PRO A 77 5.23 -9.61 3.19
C PRO A 77 6.41 -9.82 2.24
N PRO A 78 7.31 -8.84 2.14
CA PRO A 78 8.55 -8.93 1.36
C PRO A 78 9.50 -10.03 1.85
#